data_AF-A0A158K7L0-F1
#
_entry.id   AF-A0A158K7L0-F1
#
_cell.length_a   1.000
_cell.length_b   1.000
_cell.length_c   1.000
_cell.angle_alpha   90.00
_cell.angle_beta   90.00
_cell.angle_gamma   90.00
#
_symmetry.space_group_name_H-M   'P 1'
#
loop_
_entity.id
_entity.type
_entity.pdbx_description
1 polymer ?
#
loop_
_entity_poly.entity_id
_entity_poly.type
_entity_poly.pdbx_seq_one_letter_code
_entity_poly.pdbx_strand_id
1 'polypeptide(L)' 'MYAAMLIIGAPDGVRRATGVLGDFPCPLEAQRFALSYGMAEIDHRTSPQPEWIPNSAHHIHFEIATFR' A
#
# COMPACT_ATOMS: atom_id res chain seq x y z
N MET A 1 4.30 5.94 12.49
CA MET A 1 4.22 5.62 11.04
C MET A 1 3.14 4.57 10.88
N TYR A 2 2.19 4.80 9.98
CA TYR A 2 1.02 3.93 9.77
C TYR A 2 1.04 3.42 8.35
N ALA A 3 0.67 2.16 8.10
CA ALA A 3 0.63 1.61 6.75
C ALA A 3 -0.82 1.39 6.30
N ALA A 4 -1.08 1.54 5.00
CA ALA A 4 -2.32 1.09 4.38
C ALA A 4 -2.09 -0.20 3.59
N MET A 5 -2.97 -1.18 3.74
CA MET A 5 -3.00 -2.42 2.97
C MET A 5 -4.45 -2.85 2.78
N LEU A 6 -4.75 -3.49 1.65
CA LEU A 6 -6.05 -4.09 1.41
C LEU A 6 -5.99 -5.60 1.50
N ILE A 7 -7.07 -6.17 2.04
CA ILE A 7 -7.36 -7.59 1.94
C ILE A 7 -8.54 -7.76 0.99
N ILE A 8 -8.28 -8.36 -0.16
CA ILE A 8 -9.26 -8.58 -1.21
C ILE A 8 -9.75 -10.02 -1.08
N GLY A 9 -11.06 -10.19 -0.94
CA GLY A 9 -11.72 -11.49 -0.98
C GLY A 9 -12.23 -11.78 -2.38
N ALA A 10 -11.85 -12.92 -2.94
CA ALA A 10 -12.45 -13.44 -4.16
C ALA A 10 -13.73 -14.22 -3.83
N PRO A 11 -14.67 -14.36 -4.79
CA PRO A 11 -15.95 -15.07 -4.57
C PRO A 11 -15.78 -16.54 -4.20
N ASP A 12 -14.64 -17.14 -4.52
CA ASP A 12 -14.24 -18.51 -4.15
C ASP A 12 -13.78 -18.64 -2.69
N GLY A 13 -13.78 -17.53 -1.93
CA GLY A 13 -13.33 -17.46 -0.55
C GLY A 13 -11.82 -17.23 -0.39
N VAL A 14 -11.05 -17.15 -1.49
CA VAL A 14 -9.61 -16.87 -1.43
C VAL A 14 -9.39 -15.41 -1.02
N ARG A 15 -8.49 -15.19 -0.08
CA ARG A 15 -8.09 -13.84 0.35
C ARG A 15 -6.68 -13.54 -0.14
N ARG A 16 -6.48 -12.35 -0.70
CA ARG A 16 -5.18 -11.83 -1.14
C ARG A 16 -4.91 -10.49 -0.49
N ALA A 17 -3.65 -10.27 -0.10
CA ALA A 17 -3.20 -8.98 0.40
C ALA A 17 -2.49 -8.21 -0.72
N THR A 18 -2.71 -6.90 -0.81
CA THR A 18 -2.01 -6.03 -1.78
C THR A 18 -0.57 -5.72 -1.39
N GLY A 19 -0.16 -6.06 -0.16
CA GLY A 19 1.05 -5.50 0.45
C GLY A 19 0.85 -4.05 0.89
N VAL A 20 1.91 -3.45 1.43
CA VAL A 20 1.89 -2.05 1.90
C VAL A 20 1.77 -1.11 0.70
N LEU A 21 0.73 -0.28 0.71
CA LEU A 21 0.42 0.68 -0.35
C LEU A 21 1.06 2.06 -0.09
N GLY A 22 1.56 2.30 1.12
CA GLY A 22 2.22 3.53 1.53
C GLY A 22 2.27 3.68 3.05
N ASP A 23 2.97 4.71 3.52
CA ASP A 23 3.19 5.05 4.91
C ASP A 23 2.64 6.45 5.25
N PHE A 24 1.74 6.52 6.21
CA PHE A 24 0.98 7.72 6.49
C PHE A 24 1.41 8.31 7.84
N PRO A 25 1.33 9.65 7.98
CA PRO A 25 1.69 10.32 9.22
C PRO A 25 0.70 10.01 10.35
N CYS A 26 -0.55 9.66 10.02
CA CYS A 26 -1.57 9.30 10.99
C CYS A 26 -2.52 8.18 10.50
N PRO A 27 -3.25 7.50 11.40
CA PRO A 27 -4.13 6.40 11.01
C PRO A 27 -5.31 6.85 10.14
N LEU A 28 -5.79 8.08 10.33
CA LEU A 28 -6.92 8.63 9.57
C LEU A 28 -6.57 8.74 8.08
N GLU A 29 -5.35 9.17 7.75
CA GLU A 29 -4.91 9.27 6.36
C GLU A 29 -4.68 7.90 5.73
N ALA A 30 -4.08 6.95 6.46
CA ALA A 30 -3.96 5.57 6.00
C ALA A 30 -5.32 4.95 5.68
N GLN A 31 -6.32 5.17 6.55
CA GLN A 31 -7.68 4.67 6.35
C GLN A 31 -8.35 5.29 5.13
N ARG A 32 -8.31 6.63 5.00
CA ARG A 32 -8.89 7.34 3.86
C ARG A 32 -8.27 6.87 2.55
N PHE A 33 -6.95 6.74 2.52
CA PHE A 33 -6.23 6.24 1.35
C PHE A 33 -6.66 4.81 1.00
N ALA A 34 -6.69 3.89 1.97
CA ALA A 34 -7.08 2.51 1.75
C ALA A 34 -8.49 2.41 1.13
N LEU A 35 -9.45 3.18 1.65
CA LEU A 35 -10.82 3.21 1.11
C LEU A 35 -10.86 3.73 -0.33
N SER A 36 -10.21 4.86 -0.60
CA SER A 36 -10.16 5.43 -1.95
C SER A 36 -9.46 4.51 -2.95
N TYR A 37 -8.38 3.84 -2.53
CA TYR A 37 -7.67 2.86 -3.35
C TYR A 37 -8.57 1.66 -3.68
N GLY A 38 -9.23 1.08 -2.67
CA GLY A 38 -10.10 -0.08 -2.87
C GLY A 38 -11.29 0.22 -3.79
N MET A 39 -11.90 1.41 -3.66
CA MET A 39 -12.94 1.86 -4.58
C MET A 39 -12.41 2.00 -6.01
N ALA A 40 -11.23 2.59 -6.19
CA ALA A 40 -10.62 2.73 -7.51
C ALA A 40 -10.30 1.37 -8.15
N GLU A 41 -9.82 0.40 -7.35
CA GLU A 41 -9.51 -0.95 -7.81
C GLU A 41 -10.77 -1.70 -8.26
N ILE A 42 -11.87 -1.60 -7.50
CA ILE A 42 -13.17 -2.19 -7.85
C ILE A 42 -13.75 -1.54 -9.11
N ASP A 43 -13.65 -0.22 -9.23
CA ASP A 43 -14.19 0.54 -10.36
C ASP A 43 -13.30 0.48 -11.61
N HIS A 44 -12.16 -0.22 -11.57
CA HIS A 44 -11.14 -0.23 -12.62
C HIS A 44 -10.65 1.18 -13.02
N ARG A 45 -10.59 2.10 -12.04
CA ARG A 45 -10.07 3.46 -12.19
C ARG A 45 -8.59 3.53 -11.83
N THR A 46 -7.92 4.61 -12.25
CA THR A 46 -6.53 4.88 -11.84
C THR A 46 -6.45 4.94 -10.31
N SER A 47 -5.60 4.09 -9.73
CA SER A 47 -5.38 4.06 -8.28
C SER A 47 -4.71 5.36 -7.79
N PRO A 48 -5.14 5.89 -6.64
CA PRO A 48 -4.48 7.06 -6.05
C PRO A 48 -3.03 6.70 -5.69
N GLN A 49 -2.11 7.62 -5.96
CA GLN A 49 -0.74 7.51 -5.44
C GLN A 49 -0.69 8.12 -4.03
N PRO A 50 0.04 7.50 -3.09
CA PRO A 50 0.26 8.12 -1.79
C PRO A 50 1.03 9.42 -2.00
N GLU A 51 0.43 10.56 -1.62
CA GLU A 51 1.02 11.89 -1.87
C GLU A 51 2.34 12.12 -1.11
N TRP A 52 2.63 11.29 -0.10
CA TRP A 52 3.76 11.46 0.80
C TRP A 52 5.06 10.82 0.30
N ILE A 53 5.21 10.37 -0.96
CA ILE A 53 6.46 9.73 -1.43
C ILE A 53 7.66 10.62 -1.05
N PRO A 54 8.51 10.23 -0.07
CA PRO A 54 9.77 10.91 0.12
C PRO A 54 10.54 10.57 -1.14
N ASN A 55 10.85 11.60 -1.91
CA ASN A 55 11.64 11.57 -3.14
C ASN A 55 12.51 10.31 -3.22
N SER A 56 12.18 9.38 -4.12
CA SER A 56 12.92 8.12 -4.32
C SER A 56 14.37 8.32 -4.80
N ALA A 57 14.87 9.57 -4.81
CA ALA A 57 16.28 9.89 -4.95
C ALA A 57 17.14 9.45 -3.75
N HIS A 58 16.55 9.07 -2.61
CA HIS A 58 17.26 8.37 -1.54
C HIS A 58 16.94 6.88 -1.54
N HIS A 59 17.41 6.19 -2.59
CA HIS A 59 17.60 4.75 -2.61
C HIS A 59 18.58 4.37 -1.48
N ILE A 60 18.09 4.04 -0.29
CA ILE A 60 18.90 3.32 0.70
C ILE A 60 18.89 1.86 0.28
N HIS A 61 19.97 1.44 -0.35
CA HIS A 61 20.23 0.07 -0.73
C HIS A 61 20.42 -0.76 0.56
N PHE A 62 19.37 -1.45 1.02
CA PHE A 62 19.53 -2.49 2.02
C PHE A 62 19.86 -3.80 1.31
N GLU A 63 21.15 -4.09 1.17
CA GLU A 63 21.59 -5.45 0.89
C GLU A 63 21.23 -6.34 2.07
N ILE A 64 20.32 -7.29 1.86
CA ILE A 64 20.20 -8.44 2.73
C ILE A 64 21.41 -9.33 2.42
N ALA A 65 22.48 -9.15 3.18
CA ALA A 65 23.59 -10.08 3.19
C ALA A 65 23.05 -11.46 3.61
N THR A 66 22.97 -12.39 2.66
CA THR A 66 22.78 -13.80 2.96
C THR A 66 24.10 -14.31 3.53
N PHE A 67 24.20 -14.39 4.85
CA PHE A 67 25.31 -15.10 5.48
C PHE A 67 25.11 -16.60 5.29
N ARG A 68 26.09 -17.23 4.64
CA ARG A 68 26.28 -18.69 4.62
C ARG A 68 26.84 -19.17 5.96
#